data_AF-A0A0B1S029-F1
#
_entry.id   AF-A0A0B1S029-F1
#
_cell.length_a   1.000
_cell.length_b   1.000
_cell.length_c   1.000
_cell.angle_alpha   90.00
_cell.angle_beta   90.00
_cell.angle_gamma   90.00
#
_symmetry.space_group_name_H-M   'P 1'
#
loop_
_entity.id
_entity.type
_entity.pdbx_description
1 polymer ?
#
loop_
_entity_poly.entity_id
_entity_poly.type
_entity_poly.pdbx_seq_one_letter_code
_entity_poly.pdbx_strand_id
1 'polypeptide(L)'
;LVVFFFFPHNQLNCRTFWHSILSPKVRLTNPAVKVSAQIRNDRQPPFFIATLDNGKKLHFKTDKMPAMDLIMRFNKLLGNPELGKSGTRPRQKL
;
A
#
# COMPACT_ATOMS: atom_id res chain seq x y z
N LEU A 1 1.98 9.05 6.77
CA LEU A 1 1.21 7.84 6.39
C LEU A 1 1.88 6.62 7.00
N VAL A 2 1.18 5.90 7.87
CA VAL A 2 1.67 4.64 8.45
C VAL A 2 0.84 3.49 7.91
N VAL A 3 1.46 2.53 7.25
CA VAL A 3 0.75 1.37 6.69
C VAL A 3 1.14 0.11 7.45
N PHE A 4 0.15 -0.55 8.04
CA PHE A 4 0.28 -1.82 8.73
C PHE A 4 -0.30 -2.93 7.87
N PHE A 5 0.47 -3.99 7.69
CA PHE A 5 0.04 -5.17 6.95
C PHE A 5 -0.11 -6.35 7.88
N PHE A 6 -1.21 -7.06 7.76
CA PHE A 6 -1.48 -8.30 8.48
C PHE A 6 -1.77 -9.37 7.45
N PHE A 7 -0.85 -10.33 7.29
CA PHE A 7 -1.04 -11.42 6.35
C PHE A 7 -0.55 -12.76 6.91
N PRO A 8 -1.23 -13.87 6.58
CA PRO A 8 -0.75 -15.20 6.88
C PRO A 8 0.42 -15.55 5.94
N HIS A 9 1.24 -16.52 6.36
CA HIS A 9 2.50 -16.88 5.70
C HIS A 9 2.36 -17.21 4.20
N ASN A 10 1.18 -17.67 3.74
CA ASN A 10 1.01 -18.28 2.43
C ASN A 10 0.29 -17.40 1.38
N GLN A 11 0.32 -16.08 1.52
CA GLN A 11 -0.42 -15.16 0.63
C GLN A 11 0.50 -14.34 -0.28
N LEU A 12 0.77 -14.88 -1.48
CA LEU A 12 1.65 -14.27 -2.48
C LEU A 12 1.20 -12.85 -2.88
N ASN A 13 -0.10 -12.63 -3.05
CA ASN A 13 -0.66 -11.34 -3.46
C ASN A 13 -0.34 -10.21 -2.47
N CYS A 14 -0.43 -10.51 -1.16
CA CYS A 14 -0.12 -9.55 -0.10
C CYS A 14 1.37 -9.21 -0.08
N ARG A 15 2.23 -10.22 -0.31
CA ARG A 15 3.68 -10.04 -0.38
C ARG A 15 4.09 -9.21 -1.60
N THR A 16 3.52 -9.48 -2.76
CA THR A 16 3.75 -8.70 -3.99
C THR A 16 3.32 -7.24 -3.79
N PHE A 17 2.17 -7.01 -3.17
CA PHE A 17 1.69 -5.66 -2.86
C PHE A 17 2.61 -4.94 -1.86
N TRP A 18 3.02 -5.61 -0.79
CA TRP A 18 4.00 -5.10 0.17
C TRP A 18 5.32 -4.69 -0.49
N HIS A 19 5.88 -5.53 -1.35
CA HIS A 19 7.09 -5.21 -2.12
C HIS A 19 6.88 -4.02 -3.06
N SER A 20 5.69 -3.87 -3.65
CA SER A 20 5.36 -2.72 -4.50
C SER A 20 5.35 -1.41 -3.72
N ILE A 21 4.79 -1.40 -2.50
CA ILE A 21 4.76 -0.21 -1.64
C ILE A 21 6.13 0.14 -1.06
N LEU A 22 6.94 -0.87 -0.75
CA LEU A 22 8.33 -0.66 -0.32
C LEU A 22 9.26 -0.22 -1.46
N SER A 23 8.79 -0.26 -2.71
CA SER A 23 9.59 0.15 -3.86
C SER A 23 10.17 1.55 -3.65
N PRO A 24 11.44 1.79 -4.02
CA PRO A 24 12.07 3.10 -3.92
C PRO A 24 11.23 4.22 -4.55
N LYS A 25 10.51 3.91 -5.65
CA LYS A 25 9.64 4.86 -6.34
C LYS A 25 8.52 5.43 -5.45
N VAL A 26 7.94 4.59 -4.58
CA VAL A 26 6.88 4.99 -3.65
C VAL A 26 7.47 5.69 -2.43
N ARG A 27 8.65 5.28 -1.95
CA ARG A 27 9.34 5.97 -0.86
C ARG A 27 9.81 7.38 -1.24
N LEU A 28 10.13 7.60 -2.51
CA LEU A 28 10.51 8.92 -3.02
C LEU A 28 9.35 9.92 -3.03
N THR A 29 8.10 9.48 -3.14
CA THR A 29 6.95 10.41 -3.10
C THR A 29 6.66 10.90 -1.70
N ASN A 30 6.95 10.09 -0.68
CA ASN A 30 6.82 10.48 0.72
C ASN A 30 7.91 9.79 1.56
N PRO A 31 9.03 10.47 1.88
CA PRO A 31 10.08 9.87 2.69
C PRO A 31 9.68 9.63 4.15
N ALA A 32 8.62 10.30 4.63
CA ALA A 32 8.06 10.12 5.97
C ALA A 32 7.04 8.96 6.06
N VAL A 33 6.78 8.24 4.95
CA VAL A 33 5.97 7.03 4.97
C VAL A 33 6.65 5.98 5.85
N LYS A 34 5.90 5.48 6.84
CA LYS A 34 6.33 4.34 7.66
C LYS A 34 5.51 3.13 7.23
N VAL A 35 6.17 2.10 6.72
CA VAL A 35 5.51 0.86 6.31
C VAL A 35 5.96 -0.22 7.29
N SER A 36 5.01 -0.89 7.94
CA SER A 36 5.26 -1.97 8.90
C SER A 36 4.41 -3.17 8.52
N ALA A 37 5.01 -4.36 8.54
CA ALA A 37 4.30 -5.62 8.31
C ALA A 37 4.38 -6.47 9.57
N GLN A 38 3.24 -7.06 9.93
CA GLN A 38 3.12 -8.05 10.99
C GLN A 38 2.58 -9.34 10.38
N ILE A 39 3.36 -10.41 10.54
CA ILE A 39 2.93 -11.75 10.14
C ILE A 39 2.08 -12.29 11.29
N ARG A 40 0.82 -12.62 11.00
CA ARG A 40 -0.14 -13.13 11.98
C ARG A 40 -0.64 -14.51 11.55
N ASN A 41 -0.77 -15.44 12.51
CA ASN A 41 -1.26 -16.80 12.28
C ASN A 41 -2.56 -17.06 13.03
N ASP A 42 -3.53 -16.16 12.91
CA ASP A 42 -4.80 -16.23 13.63
C ASP A 42 -5.94 -16.77 12.77
N ARG A 43 -5.62 -17.38 11.62
CA ARG A 43 -6.56 -17.90 10.60
C ARG A 43 -7.55 -16.86 10.08
N GLN A 44 -7.34 -15.58 10.38
CA GLN A 44 -8.17 -14.50 9.87
C GLN A 44 -7.71 -14.08 8.47
N PRO A 45 -8.62 -13.53 7.67
CA PRO A 45 -8.27 -13.00 6.36
C PRO A 45 -7.23 -11.88 6.48
N PRO A 46 -6.30 -11.79 5.52
CA PRO A 46 -5.34 -10.71 5.50
C PRO A 46 -6.04 -9.35 5.35
N PHE A 47 -5.48 -8.33 5.98
CA PHE A 47 -5.96 -6.96 5.88
C PHE A 47 -4.80 -5.97 6.00
N PHE A 48 -5.00 -4.76 5.47
CA PHE A 48 -4.10 -3.65 5.67
C PHE A 48 -4.79 -2.48 6.34
N ILE A 49 -4.05 -1.77 7.17
CA ILE A 49 -4.49 -0.53 7.82
C ILE A 49 -3.53 0.59 7.42
N ALA A 50 -4.03 1.64 6.77
CA ALA A 50 -3.24 2.84 6.48
C ALA A 50 -3.76 4.01 7.31
N THR A 51 -2.91 4.56 8.17
CA THR A 51 -3.19 5.77 8.95
C THR A 51 -2.65 6.98 8.20
N LEU A 52 -3.55 7.83 7.70
CA LEU A 52 -3.21 9.09 7.06
C LEU A 52 -2.79 10.11 8.13
N ASP A 53 -2.04 11.12 7.70
CA ASP A 53 -1.69 12.32 8.48
C ASP A 53 -2.94 13.07 8.99
N ASN A 54 -4.02 13.05 8.21
CA ASN A 54 -5.31 13.65 8.57
C ASN A 54 -6.08 12.91 9.68
N GLY A 55 -5.45 11.96 10.39
CA GLY A 55 -6.08 11.13 11.43
C GLY A 55 -7.02 10.03 10.93
N LYS A 56 -7.31 10.00 9.62
CA LYS A 56 -8.16 8.97 9.00
C LYS A 56 -7.43 7.63 8.95
N LYS A 57 -8.12 6.56 9.36
CA LYS A 57 -7.65 5.18 9.26
C LYS A 57 -8.40 4.46 8.14
N LEU A 58 -7.65 3.98 7.17
CA LEU A 58 -8.11 3.19 6.04
C LEU A 58 -7.93 1.72 6.39
N HIS A 59 -9.03 0.97 6.54
CA HIS A 59 -9.00 -0.47 6.81
C HIS A 59 -9.52 -1.23 5.60
N PHE A 60 -8.69 -2.11 5.05
CA PHE A 60 -8.98 -2.87 3.84
C PHE A 60 -8.72 -4.34 4.08
N LYS A 61 -9.76 -5.15 3.90
CA LYS A 61 -9.64 -6.60 3.85
C LYS A 61 -9.13 -6.99 2.47
N THR A 62 -8.09 -7.80 2.42
CA THR A 62 -7.43 -8.21 1.17
C THR A 62 -7.81 -9.63 0.75
N ASP A 63 -8.84 -10.21 1.37
CA ASP A 63 -9.31 -11.55 1.07
C ASP A 63 -9.80 -11.65 -0.38
N LYS A 64 -9.23 -12.60 -1.14
CA LYS A 64 -9.51 -12.89 -2.55
C LYS A 64 -9.32 -11.75 -3.56
N MET A 65 -8.68 -10.63 -3.19
CA MET A 65 -8.32 -9.58 -4.17
C MET A 65 -6.93 -9.82 -4.78
N PRO A 66 -6.77 -9.66 -6.10
CA PRO A 66 -5.46 -9.66 -6.73
C PRO A 66 -4.66 -8.41 -6.30
N ALA A 67 -3.33 -8.51 -6.34
CA ALA A 67 -2.43 -7.43 -5.91
C ALA A 67 -2.67 -6.10 -6.65
N MET A 68 -3.09 -6.16 -7.92
CA MET A 68 -3.35 -4.96 -8.73
C MET A 68 -4.57 -4.18 -8.25
N ASP A 69 -5.67 -4.85 -7.93
CA ASP A 69 -6.87 -4.21 -7.38
C ASP A 69 -6.60 -3.56 -6.02
N LEU A 70 -5.73 -4.17 -5.23
CA LEU A 70 -5.27 -3.62 -3.94
C LEU A 70 -4.50 -2.31 -4.14
N ILE A 71 -3.59 -2.27 -5.12
CA ILE A 71 -2.85 -1.06 -5.49
C ILE A 71 -3.80 0.02 -6.01
N MET A 72 -4.75 -0.33 -6.87
CA MET A 72 -5.71 0.61 -7.44
C MET A 72 -6.60 1.23 -6.37
N ARG A 73 -7.20 0.40 -5.49
CA ARG A 73 -7.99 0.89 -4.35
C ARG A 73 -7.16 1.78 -3.44
N PHE A 74 -5.95 1.35 -3.09
CA PHE A 74 -5.06 2.13 -2.23
C PHE A 74 -4.74 3.50 -2.83
N ASN A 75 -4.39 3.56 -4.12
CA ASN A 75 -4.14 4.83 -4.82
C ASN A 75 -5.38 5.71 -4.87
N LYS A 76 -6.56 5.15 -5.16
CA LYS A 76 -7.83 5.87 -5.19
C LYS A 76 -8.13 6.57 -3.86
N LEU A 77 -7.86 5.90 -2.74
CA LEU A 77 -8.12 6.45 -1.40
C LEU A 77 -7.10 7.49 -0.97
N LEU A 78 -5.89 7.40 -1.50
CA LEU A 78 -4.87 8.45 -1.37
C LEU A 78 -5.18 9.66 -2.29
N GLY A 79 -6.24 9.60 -3.10
CA GLY A 79 -6.58 10.64 -4.07
C GLY A 79 -5.63 10.67 -5.27
N ASN A 80 -4.77 9.66 -5.45
CA ASN A 80 -3.93 9.54 -6.63
C ASN A 80 -4.77 8.96 -7.79
N PRO A 81 -4.72 9.56 -8.98
CA PRO A 81 -5.49 9.09 -10.13
C PRO A 81 -5.06 7.67 -10.53
N GLU A 82 -6.06 6.85 -10.83
CA GLU A 82 -5.90 5.48 -11.34
C GLU A 82 -4.96 5.52 -12.57
N LEU A 83 -3.92 4.68 -12.57
CA LEU A 83 -2.83 4.61 -13.56
C LEU A 83 -3.21 5.16 -14.94
N GLY A 84 -2.70 6.36 -15.28
CA GLY A 84 -2.93 6.96 -16.59
C GLY A 84 -2.77 8.48 -16.71
N LYS A 85 -2.72 9.24 -15.61
CA LYS A 85 -2.59 10.73 -15.67
C LYS A 85 -1.46 11.35 -14.84
N SER A 86 -0.56 10.56 -14.27
CA SER A 86 0.76 11.09 -13.92
C SER A 86 1.70 10.73 -15.06
N GLY A 87 1.72 11.58 -16.09
CA GLY A 87 2.86 11.66 -16.98
C GLY A 87 4.14 11.79 -16.16
N THR A 88 5.27 11.42 -16.76
CA THR A 88 6.63 11.63 -16.22
C THR A 88 6.69 12.92 -15.42
N ARG A 89 6.70 12.83 -14.07
CA ARG A 89 7.00 14.01 -13.24
C ARG A 89 8.38 14.48 -13.69
N PRO A 90 8.54 15.74 -14.14
CA PRO A 90 9.85 16.23 -14.53
C PRO A 90 10.82 15.99 -13.39
N ARG A 91 11.91 15.28 -13.69
CA ARG A 91 13.00 15.07 -12.74
C ARG A 91 13.57 16.45 -12.45
N GLN A 92 13.38 16.96 -11.23
CA GLN A 92 13.95 18.24 -10.81
C GLN A 92 15.47 18.10 -10.96
N LYS A 93 16.06 18.80 -11.94
CA LYS A 93 17.51 18.84 -12.11
C LYS A 93 18.07 19.56 -10.89
N LEU A 94 19.06 18.92 -10.25
CA LEU A 94 19.91 19.50 -9.23
C LEU A 94 20.67 20.70 -9.82
#